data_AF-A0A1C4MWL7-F1
#
_entry.id   AF-A0A1C4MWL7-F1
#
_cell.length_a   1.000
_cell.length_b   1.000
_cell.length_c   1.000
_cell.angle_alpha   90.00
_cell.angle_beta   90.00
_cell.angle_gamma   90.00
#
_symmetry.space_group_name_H-M   'P 1'
#
loop_
_entity.id
_entity.type
_entity.pdbx_description
1 polymer ?
#
loop_
_entity_poly.entity_id
_entity_poly.type
_entity_poly.pdbx_seq_one_letter_code
_entity_poly.pdbx_strand_id
1 'polypeptide(L)'
;MAAEETTFEDLFSDFEEELNAKALERKGKHAVASARVTGLVYTDAVASGVPAGLAQDMATDFWASVMDIPYAVVEEGSSPAVEDGTE
;
A
#
# COMPACT_ATOMS: atom_id res chain seq x y z
N MET A 1 -43.47 -6.60 -20.20
CA MET A 1 -42.77 -6.49 -18.90
C MET A 1 -42.04 -7.79 -18.70
N ALA A 2 -40.74 -7.83 -19.00
CA ALA A 2 -39.93 -8.98 -18.65
C ALA A 2 -39.62 -8.85 -17.15
N ALA A 3 -40.07 -9.80 -16.35
CA ALA A 3 -39.52 -10.00 -15.03
C ALA A 3 -38.14 -10.61 -15.25
N GLU A 4 -37.09 -9.81 -15.02
CA GLU A 4 -35.74 -10.34 -14.85
C GLU A 4 -35.81 -11.33 -13.67
N GLU A 5 -35.74 -12.63 -13.96
CA GLU A 5 -35.33 -13.61 -12.98
C GLU A 5 -33.90 -13.25 -12.61
N THR A 6 -33.73 -12.46 -11.55
CA THR A 6 -32.43 -12.27 -10.91
C THR A 6 -31.99 -13.63 -10.43
N THR A 7 -31.08 -14.24 -11.18
CA THR A 7 -30.61 -15.59 -10.93
C THR A 7 -29.81 -15.58 -9.64
N PHE A 8 -29.84 -16.68 -8.89
CA PHE A 8 -29.09 -16.78 -7.64
C PHE A 8 -27.58 -16.54 -7.86
N GLU A 9 -27.07 -16.86 -9.05
CA GLU A 9 -25.71 -16.51 -9.47
C GLU A 9 -25.45 -14.98 -9.51
N ASP A 10 -26.41 -14.18 -9.95
CA ASP A 10 -26.26 -12.72 -10.04
C ASP A 10 -26.15 -12.09 -8.64
N LEU A 11 -26.96 -12.59 -7.69
CA LEU A 11 -26.88 -12.16 -6.28
C LEU A 11 -25.53 -12.50 -5.63
N PHE A 12 -24.96 -13.65 -5.95
CA PHE A 12 -23.63 -14.03 -5.46
C PHE A 12 -22.52 -13.19 -6.11
N SER A 13 -22.63 -12.89 -7.40
CA SER A 13 -21.69 -12.01 -8.10
C SER A 13 -21.69 -10.61 -7.50
N ASP A 14 -22.87 -10.01 -7.33
CA ASP A 14 -23.02 -8.68 -6.71
C ASP A 14 -22.45 -8.65 -5.28
N PHE A 15 -22.66 -9.73 -4.52
CA PHE A 15 -22.13 -9.87 -3.17
C PHE A 15 -20.59 -10.01 -3.14
N GLU A 16 -20.01 -10.80 -4.04
CA GLU A 16 -18.56 -10.93 -4.19
C GLU A 16 -17.92 -9.59 -4.59
N GLU A 17 -18.53 -8.87 -5.52
CA GLU A 17 -18.09 -7.52 -5.91
C GLU A 17 -18.14 -6.55 -4.73
N GLU A 18 -19.23 -6.55 -3.94
CA GLU A 18 -19.35 -5.69 -2.76
C GLU A 18 -18.30 -6.02 -1.69
N LEU A 19 -18.04 -7.32 -1.44
CA LEU A 19 -17.00 -7.75 -0.51
C LEU A 19 -15.61 -7.33 -0.99
N ASN A 20 -15.32 -7.48 -2.28
CA ASN A 20 -14.06 -7.07 -2.87
C ASN A 20 -13.86 -5.54 -2.80
N ALA A 21 -14.90 -4.77 -3.10
CA ALA A 21 -14.87 -3.31 -2.98
C ALA A 21 -14.61 -2.85 -1.54
N LYS A 22 -15.30 -3.44 -0.57
CA LYS A 22 -15.08 -3.15 0.87
C LYS A 22 -13.69 -3.58 1.33
N ALA A 23 -13.18 -4.71 0.86
CA ALA A 23 -11.83 -5.17 1.18
C ALA A 23 -10.77 -4.20 0.62
N LEU A 24 -10.97 -3.72 -0.61
CA LEU A 24 -10.09 -2.73 -1.23
C LEU A 24 -10.15 -1.39 -0.50
N GLU A 25 -11.34 -0.91 -0.15
CA GLU A 25 -11.52 0.32 0.61
C GLU A 25 -10.84 0.22 1.98
N ARG A 26 -10.99 -0.91 2.67
CA ARG A 26 -10.32 -1.18 3.95
C ARG A 26 -8.80 -1.14 3.80
N LYS A 27 -8.25 -1.78 2.77
CA LYS A 27 -6.81 -1.77 2.48
C LYS A 27 -6.32 -0.35 2.18
N GLY A 28 -7.06 0.41 1.37
CA GLY A 28 -6.73 1.81 1.06
C GLY A 28 -6.71 2.70 2.30
N LYS A 29 -7.75 2.62 3.15
CA LYS A 29 -7.81 3.35 4.43
C LYS A 29 -6.65 2.97 5.35
N HIS A 30 -6.33 1.68 5.43
CA HIS A 30 -5.21 1.19 6.21
C HIS A 30 -3.89 1.77 5.71
N ALA A 31 -3.60 1.68 4.41
CA ALA A 31 -2.38 2.22 3.81
C ALA A 31 -2.21 3.73 4.07
N VAL A 32 -3.27 4.52 3.92
CA VAL A 32 -3.24 5.96 4.19
C VAL A 32 -2.97 6.25 5.67
N ALA A 33 -3.60 5.50 6.58
CA ALA A 33 -3.35 5.64 8.02
C ALA A 33 -1.90 5.28 8.37
N SER A 34 -1.39 4.16 7.85
CA SER A 34 -0.02 3.70 8.07
C SER A 34 1.00 4.71 7.52
N ALA A 35 0.72 5.33 6.37
CA ALA A 35 1.60 6.34 5.77
C ALA A 35 1.68 7.61 6.65
N ARG A 36 0.55 8.04 7.23
CA ARG A 36 0.53 9.16 8.17
C ARG A 36 1.38 8.88 9.41
N VAL A 37 1.23 7.69 10.00
CA VAL A 37 2.01 7.31 11.19
C VAL A 37 3.50 7.19 10.85
N THR A 38 3.83 6.65 9.68
CA THR A 38 5.21 6.59 9.17
C THR A 38 5.83 7.98 9.06
N GLY A 39 5.09 8.94 8.51
CA GLY A 39 5.53 10.33 8.45
C GLY A 39 5.79 10.92 9.84
N LEU A 40 4.94 10.60 10.83
CA LEU A 40 5.14 11.03 12.22
C LEU A 40 6.41 10.44 12.83
N VAL A 41 6.69 9.16 12.59
CA VAL A 41 7.94 8.50 13.07
C VAL A 41 9.16 9.28 12.58
N TYR A 42 9.18 9.66 11.30
CA TYR A 42 10.26 10.46 10.74
C TYR A 42 10.34 11.85 11.39
N THR A 43 9.24 12.61 11.39
CA THR A 43 9.25 14.00 11.88
C THR A 43 9.60 14.08 13.35
N ASP A 44 9.09 13.18 14.17
CA ASP A 44 9.30 13.18 15.62
C ASP A 44 10.72 12.70 15.97
N ALA A 45 11.27 11.74 15.22
CA ALA A 45 12.66 11.33 15.37
C ALA A 45 13.62 12.48 15.03
N VAL A 46 13.40 13.18 13.90
CA VAL A 46 14.19 14.36 13.53
C VAL A 46 14.07 15.46 14.58
N ALA A 47 12.85 15.75 15.06
CA ALA A 47 12.63 16.74 16.12
C ALA A 47 13.31 16.37 17.44
N SER A 48 13.51 15.07 17.69
CA SER A 48 14.22 14.53 18.85
C SER A 48 15.74 14.50 18.69
N GLY A 49 16.27 15.00 17.57
CA GLY A 49 17.71 15.07 17.29
C GLY A 49 18.32 13.83 16.65
N VAL A 50 17.50 12.89 16.16
CA VAL A 50 17.98 11.75 15.36
C VAL A 50 18.48 12.26 14.01
N PRO A 51 19.66 11.84 13.53
CA PRO A 51 20.12 12.18 12.18
C PRO A 51 19.08 11.78 11.11
N ALA A 52 18.85 12.66 10.14
CA ALA A 52 17.76 12.49 9.16
C ALA A 52 17.80 11.14 8.42
N GLY A 53 18.99 10.63 8.07
CA GLY A 53 19.14 9.31 7.46
C GLY A 53 18.63 8.18 8.36
N LEU A 54 19.03 8.16 9.64
CA LEU A 54 18.57 7.16 10.60
C LEU A 54 17.07 7.29 10.90
N ALA A 55 16.55 8.52 10.96
CA ALA A 55 15.11 8.75 11.11
C ALA A 55 14.30 8.22 9.91
N GLN A 56 14.86 8.34 8.70
CA GLN A 56 14.27 7.79 7.48
C GLN A 56 14.30 6.26 7.49
N ASP A 57 15.39 5.64 7.94
CA ASP A 57 15.49 4.19 8.10
C ASP A 57 14.43 3.69 9.10
N MET A 58 14.32 4.35 10.26
CA MET A 58 13.29 4.02 11.28
C MET A 58 11.87 4.09 10.73
N ALA A 59 11.56 5.14 9.96
CA ALA A 59 10.24 5.28 9.34
C ALA A 59 10.00 4.19 8.27
N THR A 60 11.03 3.86 7.49
CA THR A 60 10.96 2.83 6.45
C THR A 60 10.73 1.44 7.05
N ASP A 61 11.46 1.09 8.11
CA ASP A 61 11.29 -0.16 8.85
C ASP A 61 9.87 -0.25 9.46
N PHE A 62 9.37 0.85 10.02
CA PHE A 62 8.00 0.91 10.54
C PHE A 62 6.96 0.70 9.43
N TRP A 63 7.11 1.36 8.28
CA TRP A 63 6.22 1.17 7.14
C TRP A 63 6.20 -0.28 6.67
N ALA A 64 7.37 -0.90 6.48
CA ALA A 64 7.48 -2.29 6.06
C ALA A 64 6.81 -3.24 7.07
N SER A 65 7.04 -3.03 8.38
CA SER A 65 6.43 -3.80 9.46
C SER A 65 4.91 -3.72 9.46
N VAL A 66 4.33 -2.55 9.22
CA VAL A 66 2.88 -2.35 9.34
C VAL A 66 2.15 -2.77 8.07
N MET A 67 2.79 -2.64 6.91
CA MET A 67 2.21 -3.02 5.63
C MET A 67 2.42 -4.49 5.28
N ASP A 68 3.10 -5.25 6.14
CA ASP A 68 3.48 -6.65 5.89
C ASP A 68 4.22 -6.81 4.54
N ILE A 69 5.01 -5.80 4.18
CA ILE A 69 5.82 -5.82 2.96
C ILE A 69 7.07 -6.60 3.31
N PRO A 70 7.32 -7.77 2.70
CA PRO A 70 8.55 -8.52 2.95
C PRO A 70 9.74 -7.62 2.62
N TYR A 71 10.73 -7.60 3.50
CA TYR A 71 11.96 -6.82 3.33
C TYR A 71 12.61 -7.25 2.01
N ALA A 72 12.41 -6.47 0.95
CA ALA A 72 13.11 -6.68 -0.31
C ALA A 72 14.54 -6.20 -0.08
N VAL A 73 15.47 -7.14 0.10
CA VAL A 73 16.90 -6.84 -0.02
C VAL A 73 17.10 -6.44 -1.48
N VAL A 74 16.98 -5.14 -1.76
CA VAL A 74 17.42 -4.59 -3.03
C VAL A 74 18.94 -4.65 -2.96
N GLU A 75 19.55 -5.65 -3.60
CA GLU A 75 20.98 -5.57 -3.87
C GLU A 75 21.20 -4.26 -4.65
N GLU A 76 22.00 -3.35 -4.10
CA GLU A 76 22.44 -2.13 -4.77
C GLU A 76 23.09 -2.51 -6.11
N GLY A 77 22.30 -2.51 -7.19
CA GLY A 77 22.81 -2.94 -8.50
C GLY A 77 21.82 -2.95 -9.64
N SER A 78 20.51 -3.07 -9.38
CA SER A 78 19.51 -3.12 -10.46
C SER A 78 18.70 -1.83 -10.53
N SER A 79 19.32 -0.75 -11.01
CA SER A 79 18.56 0.37 -11.58
C SER A 79 17.96 -0.09 -12.91
N PRO A 80 16.63 -0.02 -13.14
CA PRO A 80 16.07 -0.34 -14.44
C PRO A 80 16.58 0.69 -15.45
N ALA A 81 17.43 0.26 -16.37
CA ALA A 81 17.80 1.06 -17.52
C ALA A 81 16.51 1.44 -18.26
N VAL A 82 16.20 2.72 -18.30
CA VAL A 82 15.20 3.25 -19.22
C VAL A 82 15.80 3.08 -20.62
N GLU A 83 15.34 2.09 -21.37
CA GLU A 83 15.66 1.99 -22.79
C GLU A 83 15.02 3.19 -23.50
N ASP A 84 15.86 4.18 -23.80
CA ASP A 84 15.54 5.32 -24.65
C ASP A 84 15.35 4.80 -26.10
N GLY A 85 14.10 4.48 -26.44
CA GLY A 85 13.71 4.01 -27.76
C GLY A 85 13.72 5.14 -28.79
N THR A 86 14.91 5.48 -29.30
CA THR A 86 15.08 6.28 -30.51
C THR A 86 15.56 5.41 -31.68
N GLU A 87 14.62 4.97 -32.51
CA GLU A 87 14.85 4.73 -33.94
C GLU A 87 13.70 5.34 -34.76
#